data_AF-A0A9W7T134-F1
#
_entry.id   AF-A0A9W7T134-F1
#
_cell.length_a   1.000
_cell.length_b   1.000
_cell.length_c   1.000
_cell.angle_alpha   90.00
_cell.angle_beta   90.00
_cell.angle_gamma   90.00
#
_symmetry.space_group_name_H-M   'P 1'
#
loop_
_entity.id
_entity.type
_entity.pdbx_description
1 polymer ?
#
loop_
_entity_poly.entity_id
_entity_poly.type
_entity_poly.pdbx_seq_one_letter_code
_entity_poly.pdbx_strand_id
1 'polypeptide(L)'
;MQESSSRLLERIHACPKHASLRERFAAAQEAINAEFRQRVHNLAPELYDMIYDYTFKIHRHTTFVDLLYRPPSIMAVDRRSRMAARKTYYLNTIFTFDHQDLCKMWLKRLDSRSRRQIRCLRISLENTVYRRGCGWRYLETVRDLDLECRHIMRELDEMAFLTVHLLEVGAKLPGDTEMSWSSNPARDWAEI
;
A
#
# COMPACT_ATOMS: atom_id res chain seq x y z
N MET A 1 30.03 -10.92 31.04
CA MET A 1 28.84 -11.71 31.41
C MET A 1 27.85 -11.81 30.23
N GLN A 2 28.23 -12.40 29.09
CA GLN A 2 27.33 -12.60 27.94
C GLN A 2 27.25 -14.06 27.44
N GLU A 3 28.09 -14.97 27.95
CA GLU A 3 28.11 -16.38 27.49
C GLU A 3 26.96 -17.26 28.02
N SER A 4 26.21 -16.81 29.03
CA SER A 4 25.18 -17.65 29.68
C SER A 4 23.91 -17.83 28.85
N SER A 5 23.57 -16.90 27.95
CA SER A 5 22.32 -16.97 27.16
C SER A 5 22.45 -17.91 25.95
N SER A 6 23.60 -17.91 25.29
CA SER A 6 23.86 -18.79 24.13
C SER A 6 23.87 -20.28 24.51
N ARG A 7 24.46 -20.61 25.66
CA ARG A 7 24.51 -22.00 26.16
C ARG A 7 23.16 -22.53 26.65
N LEU A 8 22.26 -21.63 27.06
CA LEU A 8 20.88 -21.99 27.42
C LEU A 8 20.03 -22.30 26.18
N LEU A 9 20.18 -21.53 25.09
CA LEU A 9 19.49 -21.80 23.82
C LEU A 9 19.98 -23.12 23.19
N GLU A 10 21.28 -23.41 23.21
CA GLU A 10 21.80 -24.69 22.72
C GLU A 10 21.25 -25.90 23.51
N ARG A 11 21.10 -25.77 24.83
CA ARG A 11 20.54 -26.85 25.67
C ARG A 11 19.05 -27.08 25.44
N ILE A 12 18.29 -26.04 25.13
CA ILE A 12 16.86 -26.18 24.74
C ILE A 12 16.74 -26.87 23.38
N HIS A 13 17.64 -26.56 22.44
CA HIS A 13 17.66 -27.20 21.12
C HIS A 13 18.16 -28.65 21.13
N ALA A 14 19.00 -29.03 22.09
CA ALA A 14 19.55 -30.38 22.23
C ALA A 14 18.64 -31.36 23.01
N CYS A 15 17.49 -30.93 23.53
CA CYS A 15 16.61 -31.81 24.30
C CYS A 15 15.82 -32.76 23.36
N PRO A 16 16.03 -34.09 23.40
CA PRO A 16 15.43 -35.04 22.45
C PRO A 16 13.89 -35.04 22.46
N LYS A 17 13.28 -34.60 23.56
CA LYS A 17 11.83 -34.49 23.74
C LYS A 17 11.19 -33.39 22.87
N HIS A 18 11.95 -32.38 22.43
CA HIS A 18 11.43 -31.32 21.55
C HIS A 18 11.49 -31.69 20.06
N ALA A 19 12.47 -32.51 19.65
CA ALA A 19 12.53 -33.05 18.30
C ALA A 19 11.29 -33.93 18.00
N SER A 20 10.92 -34.80 18.94
CA SER A 20 9.75 -35.68 18.80
C SER A 20 8.42 -34.91 18.77
N LEU A 21 8.30 -33.76 19.44
CA LEU A 21 7.10 -32.92 19.34
C LEU A 21 6.98 -32.27 17.96
N ARG A 22 8.07 -31.71 17.42
CA ARG A 22 8.06 -31.11 16.08
C ARG A 22 7.70 -32.13 15.00
N GLU A 23 8.27 -33.32 15.08
CA GLU A 23 7.96 -34.43 14.17
C GLU A 23 6.49 -34.85 14.28
N ARG A 24 5.95 -34.96 15.51
CA ARG A 24 4.53 -35.27 15.73
C ARG A 24 3.60 -34.18 15.20
N PHE A 25 3.93 -32.90 15.39
CA PHE A 25 3.18 -31.79 14.82
C PHE A 25 3.23 -31.78 13.29
N ALA A 26 4.41 -32.02 12.71
CA ALA A 26 4.56 -32.11 11.25
C ALA A 26 3.75 -33.28 10.67
N ALA A 27 3.82 -34.46 11.31
CA ALA A 27 3.05 -35.64 10.91
C ALA A 27 1.54 -35.42 11.04
N ALA A 28 1.09 -34.79 12.14
CA ALA A 28 -0.32 -34.45 12.33
C ALA A 28 -0.81 -33.43 11.28
N GLN A 29 -0.01 -32.41 10.98
CA GLN A 29 -0.33 -31.43 9.95
C GLN A 29 -0.40 -32.10 8.57
N GLU A 30 0.52 -33.01 8.26
CA GLU A 30 0.51 -33.71 6.98
C GLU A 30 -0.72 -34.64 6.85
N ALA A 31 -1.12 -35.31 7.94
CA ALA A 31 -2.34 -36.11 7.98
C ALA A 31 -3.60 -35.25 7.72
N ILE A 32 -3.71 -34.09 8.39
CA ILE A 32 -4.80 -33.13 8.16
C ILE A 32 -4.80 -32.64 6.70
N ASN A 33 -3.63 -32.30 6.16
CA ASN A 33 -3.49 -31.85 4.79
C ASN A 33 -3.83 -32.95 3.77
N ALA A 34 -3.50 -34.21 4.07
CA ALA A 34 -3.84 -35.36 3.23
C ALA A 34 -5.34 -35.62 3.22
N GLU A 35 -5.99 -35.61 4.38
CA GLU A 35 -7.45 -35.74 4.50
C GLU A 35 -8.17 -34.59 3.77
N PHE A 36 -7.71 -33.36 3.95
CA PHE A 36 -8.25 -32.20 3.24
C PHE A 36 -8.13 -32.37 1.73
N ARG A 37 -6.94 -32.75 1.22
CA ARG A 37 -6.73 -33.02 -0.21
C ARG A 37 -7.68 -34.10 -0.73
N GLN A 38 -7.86 -35.18 0.02
CA GLN A 38 -8.79 -36.24 -0.36
C GLN A 38 -10.24 -35.74 -0.44
N ARG A 39 -10.69 -34.93 0.53
CA ARG A 39 -12.02 -34.31 0.48
C ARG A 39 -12.17 -33.36 -0.71
N VAL A 40 -11.13 -32.58 -1.03
CA VAL A 40 -11.09 -31.70 -2.21
C VAL A 40 -11.16 -32.50 -3.51
N HIS A 41 -10.49 -33.64 -3.61
CA HIS A 41 -10.54 -34.50 -4.80
C HIS A 41 -11.88 -35.25 -4.95
N ASN A 42 -12.60 -35.47 -3.85
CA ASN A 42 -13.90 -36.13 -3.85
C ASN A 42 -15.07 -35.16 -4.07
N LEU A 43 -14.81 -33.84 -4.19
CA LEU A 43 -15.84 -32.87 -4.55
C LEU A 43 -16.30 -33.09 -6.00
N ALA A 44 -17.60 -32.87 -6.23
CA ALA A 44 -18.12 -32.79 -7.58
C ALA A 44 -17.37 -31.69 -8.36
N PRO A 45 -17.02 -31.90 -9.64
CA PRO A 45 -16.22 -30.94 -10.43
C PRO A 45 -16.79 -29.53 -10.41
N GLU A 46 -18.12 -29.38 -10.45
CA GLU A 46 -18.80 -28.08 -10.45
C GLU A 46 -18.58 -27.32 -9.15
N LEU A 47 -18.55 -28.03 -8.01
CA LEU A 47 -18.28 -27.43 -6.71
C LEU A 47 -16.80 -27.09 -6.55
N TYR A 48 -15.91 -27.94 -7.08
CA TYR A 48 -14.48 -27.66 -7.11
C TYR A 48 -14.20 -26.37 -7.90
N ASP A 49 -14.74 -26.25 -9.11
CA ASP A 49 -14.57 -25.08 -9.97
C ASP A 49 -15.13 -23.82 -9.31
N MET A 50 -16.29 -23.92 -8.65
CA MET A 50 -16.88 -22.81 -7.90
C MET A 50 -16.00 -22.35 -6.75
N ILE A 51 -15.52 -23.28 -5.90
CA ILE A 51 -14.60 -22.94 -4.80
C ILE A 51 -13.32 -22.35 -5.35
N TYR A 52 -12.76 -22.96 -6.41
CA TYR A 52 -11.54 -22.50 -7.03
C TYR A 52 -11.69 -21.08 -7.58
N ASP A 53 -12.82 -20.79 -8.22
CA ASP A 53 -13.13 -19.47 -8.75
C ASP A 53 -13.27 -18.44 -7.64
N TYR A 54 -14.01 -18.73 -6.58
CA TYR A 54 -14.16 -17.80 -5.45
C TYR A 54 -12.87 -17.57 -4.66
N THR A 55 -11.97 -18.55 -4.61
CA THR A 55 -10.76 -18.47 -3.77
C THR A 55 -9.54 -17.99 -4.55
N PHE A 56 -9.36 -18.44 -5.79
CA PHE A 56 -8.15 -18.20 -6.58
C PHE A 56 -8.32 -17.16 -7.69
N LYS A 57 -9.55 -16.86 -8.16
CA LYS A 57 -9.74 -15.77 -9.13
C LYS A 57 -9.77 -14.43 -8.41
N ILE A 58 -8.79 -13.60 -8.72
CA ILE A 58 -8.77 -12.22 -8.27
C ILE A 58 -9.48 -11.38 -9.31
N HIS A 59 -10.75 -11.06 -9.02
CA HIS A 59 -11.56 -10.15 -9.82
C HIS A 59 -11.02 -8.72 -9.74
N ARG A 60 -11.40 -7.89 -10.72
CA ARG A 60 -11.04 -6.48 -10.71
C ARG A 60 -11.72 -5.79 -9.52
N HIS A 61 -10.92 -5.18 -8.65
CA HIS A 61 -11.43 -4.50 -7.45
C HIS A 61 -10.58 -3.28 -7.11
N THR A 62 -11.13 -2.41 -6.27
CA THR A 62 -10.41 -1.26 -5.72
C THR A 62 -9.94 -1.60 -4.32
N THR A 63 -8.67 -1.37 -4.03
CA THR A 63 -8.07 -1.59 -2.72
C THR A 63 -7.55 -0.26 -2.20
N PHE A 64 -7.97 0.08 -0.98
CA PHE A 64 -7.45 1.22 -0.27
C PHE A 64 -6.18 0.84 0.48
N VAL A 65 -5.10 1.58 0.26
CA VAL A 65 -3.79 1.31 0.84
C VAL A 65 -3.51 2.36 1.91
N ASP A 66 -3.64 1.95 3.17
CA ASP A 66 -3.23 2.70 4.36
C ASP A 66 -1.89 2.17 4.92
N LEU A 67 -1.52 2.65 6.11
CA LEU A 67 -0.31 2.20 6.82
C LEU A 67 -0.40 0.76 7.34
N LEU A 68 -1.61 0.22 7.50
CA LEU A 68 -1.88 -1.11 8.02
C LEU A 68 -2.14 -2.14 6.90
N TYR A 69 -2.18 -1.67 5.65
CA TYR A 69 -2.54 -2.45 4.49
C TYR A 69 -1.66 -3.70 4.36
N ARG A 70 -2.33 -4.84 4.18
CA ARG A 70 -1.68 -6.14 3.94
C ARG A 70 -2.17 -6.71 2.61
N PRO A 71 -1.27 -7.30 1.80
CA PRO A 71 -1.67 -8.04 0.61
C PRO A 71 -2.59 -9.21 0.96
N PRO A 72 -3.48 -9.63 0.04
CA PRO A 72 -4.33 -10.80 0.24
C PRO A 72 -3.57 -12.05 0.67
N SER A 73 -4.14 -12.80 1.62
CA SER A 73 -3.55 -14.02 2.19
C SER A 73 -3.21 -15.08 1.13
N ILE A 74 -3.94 -15.11 0.01
CA ILE A 74 -3.66 -15.99 -1.14
C ILE A 74 -2.22 -15.82 -1.68
N MET A 75 -1.62 -14.63 -1.54
CA MET A 75 -0.23 -14.40 -1.94
C MET A 75 0.78 -15.10 -1.01
N ALA A 76 0.37 -15.53 0.19
CA ALA A 76 1.24 -16.18 1.16
C ALA A 76 1.35 -17.71 0.96
N VAL A 77 0.33 -18.35 0.36
CA VAL A 77 0.09 -19.81 0.44
C VAL A 77 1.25 -20.67 -0.07
N ASP A 78 1.59 -20.62 -1.36
CA ASP A 78 2.63 -21.45 -1.96
C ASP A 78 3.56 -20.64 -2.88
N ARG A 79 4.84 -21.04 -3.00
CA ARG A 79 5.83 -20.32 -3.81
C ARG A 79 5.46 -20.29 -5.29
N ARG A 80 4.92 -21.39 -5.84
CA ARG A 80 4.55 -21.50 -7.25
C ARG A 80 3.26 -20.71 -7.53
N SER A 81 2.23 -20.88 -6.72
CA SER A 81 0.97 -20.15 -6.88
C SER A 81 1.12 -18.66 -6.61
N ARG A 82 1.99 -18.26 -5.67
CA ARG A 82 2.27 -16.86 -5.32
C ARG A 82 2.65 -16.03 -6.53
N MET A 83 3.46 -16.54 -7.47
CA MET A 83 3.85 -15.75 -8.62
C MET A 83 2.67 -15.44 -9.56
N ALA A 84 1.80 -16.43 -9.77
CA ALA A 84 0.58 -16.26 -10.56
C ALA A 84 -0.42 -15.34 -9.84
N ALA A 85 -0.67 -15.59 -8.55
CA ALA A 85 -1.56 -14.78 -7.72
C ALA A 85 -1.09 -13.32 -7.64
N ARG A 86 0.21 -13.08 -7.40
CA ARG A 86 0.80 -11.73 -7.42
C ARG A 86 0.56 -11.03 -8.75
N LYS A 87 0.82 -11.71 -9.87
CA LYS A 87 0.60 -11.14 -11.20
C LYS A 87 -0.85 -10.75 -11.39
N THR A 88 -1.79 -11.66 -11.13
CA THR A 88 -3.22 -11.40 -11.29
C THR A 88 -3.70 -10.30 -10.35
N TYR A 89 -3.21 -10.28 -9.11
CA TYR A 89 -3.52 -9.26 -8.11
C TYR A 89 -3.15 -7.86 -8.59
N TYR A 90 -1.86 -7.60 -8.83
CA TYR A 90 -1.41 -6.25 -9.21
C TYR A 90 -1.98 -5.81 -10.58
N LEU A 91 -2.29 -6.76 -11.47
CA LEU A 91 -2.89 -6.47 -12.77
C LEU A 91 -4.36 -6.02 -12.66
N ASN A 92 -5.11 -6.62 -11.74
CA ASN A 92 -6.55 -6.44 -11.62
C ASN A 92 -6.96 -5.50 -10.47
N THR A 93 -6.02 -5.05 -9.63
CA THR A 93 -6.33 -4.15 -8.52
C THR A 93 -6.09 -2.69 -8.90
N ILE A 94 -7.07 -1.84 -8.59
CA ILE A 94 -6.92 -0.38 -8.57
C ILE A 94 -6.52 0.00 -7.15
N PHE A 95 -5.31 0.53 -6.96
CA PHE A 95 -4.85 0.93 -5.63
C PHE A 95 -5.17 2.39 -5.39
N THR A 96 -5.85 2.69 -4.29
CA THR A 96 -6.22 4.04 -3.87
C THR A 96 -5.42 4.42 -2.62
N PHE A 97 -4.92 5.65 -2.58
CA PHE A 97 -4.11 6.19 -1.48
C PHE A 97 -4.68 7.54 -1.03
N ASP A 98 -4.61 7.86 0.26
CA ASP A 98 -4.96 9.20 0.77
C ASP A 98 -3.94 10.26 0.41
N HIS A 99 -2.66 9.88 0.40
CA HIS A 99 -1.55 10.82 0.29
C HIS A 99 -0.51 10.31 -0.70
N GLN A 100 0.09 11.25 -1.43
CA GLN A 100 1.12 10.94 -2.42
C GLN A 100 2.35 10.28 -1.78
N ASP A 101 2.73 10.70 -0.58
CA ASP A 101 3.91 10.16 0.12
C ASP A 101 3.73 8.69 0.51
N LEU A 102 2.50 8.31 0.89
CA LEU A 102 2.17 6.92 1.16
C LEU A 102 2.28 6.06 -0.10
N CYS A 103 1.79 6.57 -1.24
CA CYS A 103 1.95 5.92 -2.54
C CYS A 103 3.43 5.72 -2.90
N LYS A 104 4.24 6.77 -2.77
CA LYS A 104 5.70 6.72 -3.02
C LYS A 104 6.39 5.69 -2.10
N MET A 105 6.10 5.72 -0.81
CA MET A 105 6.67 4.78 0.16
C MET A 105 6.26 3.34 -0.16
N TRP A 106 5.00 3.10 -0.47
CA TRP A 106 4.49 1.78 -0.81
C TRP A 106 5.13 1.24 -2.10
N LEU A 107 5.22 2.05 -3.16
CA LEU A 107 5.88 1.66 -4.40
C LEU A 107 7.37 1.31 -4.18
N LYS A 108 8.09 2.07 -3.34
CA LYS A 108 9.50 1.77 -3.01
C LYS A 108 9.68 0.41 -2.34
N ARG A 109 8.69 -0.06 -1.57
CA ARG A 109 8.74 -1.38 -0.89
C ARG A 109 8.42 -2.55 -1.83
N LEU A 110 7.85 -2.29 -2.99
CA LEU A 110 7.54 -3.33 -3.96
C LEU A 110 8.75 -3.69 -4.83
N ASP A 111 8.93 -4.99 -5.06
CA ASP A 111 9.91 -5.43 -6.06
C ASP A 111 9.56 -4.91 -7.46
N SER A 112 10.58 -4.80 -8.30
CA SER A 112 10.47 -4.24 -9.65
C SER A 112 9.46 -4.99 -10.52
N ARG A 113 9.29 -6.29 -10.31
CA ARG A 113 8.36 -7.12 -11.09
C ARG A 113 6.92 -6.79 -10.74
N SER A 114 6.59 -6.66 -9.45
CA SER A 114 5.25 -6.26 -9.03
C SER A 114 4.92 -4.83 -9.40
N ARG A 115 5.87 -3.89 -9.30
CA ARG A 115 5.66 -2.51 -9.76
C ARG A 115 5.22 -2.46 -11.23
N ARG A 116 5.88 -3.21 -12.11
CA ARG A 116 5.54 -3.29 -13.54
C ARG A 116 4.17 -3.93 -13.82
N GLN A 117 3.61 -4.66 -12.87
CA GLN A 117 2.31 -5.31 -13.02
C GLN A 117 1.14 -4.40 -12.65
N ILE A 118 1.40 -3.38 -11.83
CA ILE A 118 0.38 -2.40 -11.44
C ILE A 118 -0.06 -1.63 -12.67
N ARG A 119 -1.37 -1.62 -12.92
CA ARG A 119 -1.96 -0.88 -14.05
C ARG A 119 -2.53 0.46 -13.65
N CYS A 120 -3.10 0.57 -12.46
CA CYS A 120 -3.87 1.75 -12.07
C CYS A 120 -3.61 2.13 -10.60
N LEU A 121 -3.31 3.41 -10.38
CA LEU A 121 -3.17 4.03 -9.08
C LEU A 121 -4.11 5.23 -9.00
N ARG A 122 -4.72 5.44 -7.84
CA ARG A 122 -5.55 6.61 -7.51
C ARG A 122 -5.00 7.25 -6.26
N ILE A 123 -4.82 8.56 -6.28
CA ILE A 123 -4.36 9.32 -5.11
C ILE A 123 -5.46 10.35 -4.82
N SER A 124 -6.00 10.33 -3.61
CA SER A 124 -6.93 11.34 -3.13
C SER A 124 -6.17 12.67 -2.97
N LEU A 125 -6.80 13.76 -3.38
CA LEU A 125 -6.26 15.12 -3.24
C LEU A 125 -7.04 15.84 -2.12
N GLU A 126 -7.23 15.19 -0.98
CA GLU A 126 -8.10 15.69 0.10
C GLU A 126 -7.60 16.96 0.79
N ASN A 127 -6.41 17.48 0.44
CA ASN A 127 -5.93 18.78 0.89
C ASN A 127 -6.19 19.94 -0.08
N THR A 128 -6.83 19.73 -1.24
CA THR A 128 -7.37 20.88 -1.99
C THR A 128 -8.72 21.24 -1.40
N VAL A 129 -8.70 22.20 -0.47
CA VAL A 129 -9.86 22.90 0.07
C VAL A 129 -10.92 23.06 -1.03
N TYR A 130 -12.06 22.44 -0.80
CA TYR A 130 -13.27 22.43 -1.63
C TYR A 130 -13.50 23.74 -2.40
N ARG A 131 -13.39 23.68 -3.74
CA ARG A 131 -14.42 24.24 -4.62
C ARG A 131 -15.03 23.10 -5.42
N ARG A 132 -16.12 22.54 -4.87
CA ARG A 132 -17.14 21.69 -5.52
C ARG A 132 -16.64 20.79 -6.67
N GLY A 133 -16.30 19.54 -6.32
CA GLY A 133 -16.13 18.46 -7.29
C GLY A 133 -15.05 17.48 -6.85
N CYS A 134 -15.45 16.24 -6.53
CA CYS A 134 -14.53 15.17 -6.12
C CYS A 134 -13.65 14.76 -7.31
N GLY A 135 -12.56 15.49 -7.55
CA GLY A 135 -11.64 15.26 -8.65
C GLY A 135 -10.64 14.16 -8.30
N TRP A 136 -10.95 12.90 -8.63
CA TRP A 136 -9.92 11.87 -8.70
C TRP A 136 -9.00 12.19 -9.88
N ARG A 137 -7.71 12.45 -9.63
CA ARG A 137 -6.73 12.47 -10.73
C ARG A 137 -6.37 11.03 -11.07
N TYR A 138 -6.79 10.58 -12.25
CA TYR A 138 -6.42 9.28 -12.79
C TYR A 138 -4.95 9.32 -13.24
N LEU A 139 -4.10 8.52 -12.59
CA LEU A 139 -2.77 8.18 -13.12
C LEU A 139 -2.95 6.89 -13.91
N GLU A 140 -3.18 7.01 -15.22
CA GLU A 140 -3.68 5.89 -16.03
C GLU A 140 -2.61 4.85 -16.37
N THR A 141 -1.31 5.12 -16.16
CA THR A 141 -0.27 4.15 -16.51
C THR A 141 1.00 4.27 -15.66
N VAL A 142 1.34 3.19 -14.94
CA VAL A 142 2.63 3.03 -14.23
C VAL A 142 3.85 3.04 -15.17
N ARG A 143 3.64 2.90 -16.49
CA ARG A 143 4.71 3.08 -17.49
C ARG A 143 5.24 4.51 -17.52
N ASP A 144 4.37 5.48 -17.26
CA ASP A 144 4.75 6.88 -17.14
C ASP A 144 5.34 7.14 -15.76
N LEU A 145 4.88 6.51 -14.68
CA LEU A 145 5.48 6.71 -13.34
C LEU A 145 6.99 6.37 -13.24
N ASP A 146 7.64 5.58 -14.10
CA ASP A 146 9.12 5.42 -14.02
C ASP A 146 9.91 6.59 -14.68
N LEU A 147 9.24 7.36 -15.56
CA LEU A 147 9.74 8.56 -16.24
C LEU A 147 9.21 9.84 -15.57
N GLU A 148 7.90 9.90 -15.33
CA GLU A 148 7.21 10.88 -14.53
C GLU A 148 7.53 10.78 -13.04
N CYS A 149 7.79 9.64 -12.36
CA CYS A 149 8.33 9.78 -10.99
C CYS A 149 9.71 10.43 -11.02
N ARG A 150 10.51 10.31 -12.09
CA ARG A 150 11.74 11.09 -12.20
C ARG A 150 11.46 12.55 -12.55
N HIS A 151 10.47 12.83 -13.39
CA HIS A 151 10.11 14.17 -13.82
C HIS A 151 9.29 14.92 -12.77
N ILE A 152 8.19 14.35 -12.27
CA ILE A 152 7.40 14.79 -11.12
C ILE A 152 8.24 14.81 -9.84
N MET A 153 9.19 13.90 -9.58
CA MET A 153 10.09 14.11 -8.43
C MET A 153 11.06 15.27 -8.66
N ARG A 154 11.53 15.51 -9.90
CA ARG A 154 12.31 16.71 -10.22
C ARG A 154 11.50 17.99 -10.09
N GLU A 155 10.30 18.05 -10.67
CA GLU A 155 9.43 19.22 -10.62
C GLU A 155 8.89 19.46 -9.21
N LEU A 156 8.67 18.42 -8.40
CA LEU A 156 8.31 18.58 -6.99
C LEU A 156 9.51 18.97 -6.11
N ASP A 157 10.72 18.50 -6.40
CA ASP A 157 11.94 19.03 -5.74
C ASP A 157 12.16 20.50 -6.15
N GLU A 158 11.92 20.86 -7.40
CA GLU A 158 12.00 22.25 -7.90
C GLU A 158 10.88 23.14 -7.31
N MET A 159 9.64 22.64 -7.20
CA MET A 159 8.53 23.38 -6.59
C MET A 159 8.66 23.47 -5.07
N ALA A 160 9.16 22.43 -4.40
CA ALA A 160 9.49 22.49 -2.97
C ALA A 160 10.65 23.46 -2.72
N PHE A 161 11.67 23.46 -3.58
CA PHE A 161 12.77 24.44 -3.55
C PHE A 161 12.24 25.87 -3.76
N LEU A 162 11.38 26.11 -4.74
CA LEU A 162 10.77 27.42 -4.98
C LEU A 162 9.85 27.86 -3.84
N THR A 163 9.13 26.94 -3.19
CA THR A 163 8.24 27.27 -2.06
C THR A 163 9.06 27.64 -0.81
N VAL A 164 10.14 26.91 -0.52
CA VAL A 164 11.09 27.26 0.54
C VAL A 164 11.79 28.59 0.21
N HIS A 165 12.18 28.80 -1.05
CA HIS A 165 12.84 30.03 -1.47
C HIS A 165 11.90 31.24 -1.44
N LEU A 166 10.61 31.09 -1.80
CA LEU A 166 9.61 32.16 -1.69
C LEU A 166 9.26 32.47 -0.22
N LEU A 167 9.33 31.50 0.68
CA LEU A 167 9.19 31.72 2.12
C LEU A 167 10.43 32.39 2.73
N GLU A 168 11.63 32.03 2.31
CA GLU A 168 12.88 32.69 2.75
C GLU A 168 13.06 34.10 2.17
N VAL A 169 12.69 34.31 0.91
CA VAL A 169 12.72 35.63 0.26
C VAL A 169 11.58 36.52 0.77
N GLY A 170 10.40 35.96 1.05
CA GLY A 170 9.28 36.66 1.70
C GLY A 170 9.53 37.03 3.16
N ALA A 171 10.47 36.37 3.85
CA ALA A 171 10.88 36.70 5.22
C ALA A 171 11.91 37.85 5.31
N LYS A 172 12.37 38.39 4.18
CA LYS A 172 13.17 39.62 4.11
C LYS A 172 12.38 40.72 3.39
N LEU A 173 11.28 41.16 3.98
CA LEU A 173 10.75 42.49 3.69
C LEU A 173 11.40 43.48 4.66
N PRO A 174 12.28 44.38 4.19
CA PRO A 174 12.76 45.48 5.01
C PRO A 174 11.68 46.56 5.07
N GLY A 175 11.34 46.99 6.27
CA GLY A 175 10.76 48.30 6.52
C GLY A 175 9.25 48.28 6.73
N ASP A 176 8.89 48.30 8.01
CA ASP A 176 7.71 48.95 8.55
C ASP A 176 7.38 50.23 7.77
N THR A 177 6.30 50.18 6.99
CA THR A 177 5.58 51.38 6.56
C THR A 177 4.18 51.22 7.10
N GLU A 178 3.91 51.85 8.24
CA GLU A 178 2.59 51.98 8.82
C GLU A 178 1.63 52.60 7.79
N MET A 179 0.81 51.77 7.16
CA MET A 179 -0.37 52.23 6.42
C MET A 179 -1.55 52.27 7.37
N SER A 180 -1.95 53.47 7.75
CA SER A 180 -3.18 53.75 8.48
C SER A 180 -4.40 53.33 7.65
N TRP A 181 -5.12 52.32 8.10
CA TRP A 181 -6.43 51.98 7.56
C TRP A 181 -7.47 52.92 8.15
N SER A 182 -7.71 54.05 7.48
CA SER A 182 -8.91 54.85 7.71
C SER A 182 -10.05 54.33 6.84
N SER A 183 -11.20 54.12 7.49
CA SER A 183 -12.56 54.17 6.93
C SER A 183 -13.16 52.85 6.43
N ASN A 184 -13.86 52.23 7.37
CA ASN A 184 -14.91 51.23 7.18
C ASN A 184 -16.24 51.92 6.84
N PRO A 185 -16.93 51.58 5.73
CA PRO A 185 -18.36 51.84 5.61
C PRO A 185 -19.14 50.52 5.62
N ALA A 186 -19.71 50.21 6.78
CA ALA A 186 -20.88 49.35 6.89
C ALA A 186 -22.13 50.16 6.50
N ARG A 187 -22.94 49.64 5.55
CA ARG A 187 -24.34 49.98 5.16
C ARG A 187 -24.50 49.58 3.69
N ASP A 188 -25.57 49.00 3.16
CA ASP A 188 -26.95 48.73 3.56
C ASP A 188 -27.39 47.59 2.63
N TRP A 189 -27.91 46.47 3.13
CA TRP A 189 -28.80 45.58 2.35
C TRP A 189 -29.69 44.79 3.32
N ALA A 190 -30.67 45.48 3.88
CA ALA A 190 -31.89 44.88 4.39
C ALA A 190 -33.06 45.75 3.91
N GLU A 191 -34.14 45.10 3.47
CA GLU A 191 -35.41 45.62 2.92
C GLU A 191 -35.44 45.87 1.40
N ILE A 192 -35.91 44.85 0.66
CA ILE A 192 -37.19 44.79 -0.10
C ILE A 192 -37.51 43.31 -0.35
#